data_AF-A0A1Q9GF16-F1
#
_entry.id   AF-A0A1Q9GF16-F1
#
_cell.length_a   1.000
_cell.length_b   1.000
_cell.length_c   1.000
_cell.angle_alpha   90.00
_cell.angle_beta   90.00
_cell.angle_gamma   90.00
#
_symmetry.space_group_name_H-M   'P 1'
#
loop_
_entity.id
_entity.type
_entity.pdbx_description
1 polymer ?
#
loop_
_entity_poly.entity_id
_entity_poly.type
_entity_poly.pdbx_seq_one_letter_code
_entity_poly.pdbx_strand_id
1 'polypeptide(L)'
;MKKKILTLSTVLAVFSSFSFADISIADSNSGAWVTVSDSGKPSVNATVTVENQPQIKEIFKTNENGRVFVPLSINHSTSIKYKAVTEDGKTFSRFAFHGE
;
A
#
# COMPACT_ATOMS: atom_id res chain seq x y z
N MET A 1 -29.59 35.30 38.64
CA MET A 1 -29.36 34.04 37.89
C MET A 1 -28.31 34.32 36.81
N LYS A 2 -27.14 33.67 36.86
CA LYS A 2 -26.02 33.91 35.93
C LYS A 2 -26.15 32.99 34.70
N LYS A 3 -26.28 33.57 33.50
CA LYS A 3 -26.39 32.81 32.23
C LYS A 3 -24.99 32.36 31.79
N LYS A 4 -24.77 31.05 31.63
CA LYS A 4 -23.53 30.50 31.07
C LYS A 4 -23.67 30.38 29.54
N ILE A 5 -22.78 31.04 28.82
CA ILE A 5 -22.67 30.95 27.36
C ILE A 5 -21.73 29.78 27.05
N LEU A 6 -22.24 28.77 26.36
CA LEU A 6 -21.48 27.62 25.87
C LEU A 6 -21.07 27.92 24.41
N THR A 7 -19.82 28.32 24.21
CA THR A 7 -19.22 28.44 22.88
C THR A 7 -18.73 27.07 22.42
N LEU A 8 -19.38 26.53 21.38
CA LEU A 8 -19.04 25.24 20.79
C LEU A 8 -18.00 25.48 19.68
N SER A 9 -16.72 25.25 19.99
CA SER A 9 -15.63 25.35 19.01
C SER A 9 -15.57 24.08 18.17
N THR A 10 -16.17 24.10 16.98
CA THR A 10 -16.10 23.02 16.00
C THR A 10 -14.73 23.02 15.32
N VAL A 11 -13.83 22.15 15.76
CA VAL A 11 -12.54 21.93 15.07
C VAL A 11 -12.80 21.02 13.87
N LEU A 12 -12.92 21.61 12.69
CA LEU A 12 -12.90 20.90 11.41
C LEU A 12 -11.47 20.46 11.11
N ALA A 13 -11.14 19.20 11.43
CA ALA A 13 -9.91 18.58 10.97
C ALA A 13 -10.02 18.29 9.46
N VAL A 14 -9.43 19.15 8.63
CA VAL A 14 -9.28 18.91 7.19
C VAL A 14 -8.13 17.92 7.03
N PHE A 15 -8.44 16.64 6.83
CA PHE A 15 -7.44 15.64 6.46
C PHE A 15 -7.04 15.87 5.00
N SER A 16 -5.96 16.61 4.76
CA SER A 16 -5.35 16.74 3.44
C SER A 16 -4.76 15.39 3.02
N SER A 17 -5.46 14.70 2.11
CA SER A 17 -4.97 13.46 1.49
C SER A 17 -3.83 13.80 0.52
N PHE A 18 -2.61 13.85 1.01
CA PHE A 18 -1.42 13.92 0.16
C PHE A 18 -1.30 12.61 -0.62
N SER A 19 -1.85 12.55 -1.84
CA SER A 19 -1.64 11.41 -2.73
C SER A 19 -0.33 11.58 -3.47
N PHE A 20 0.75 11.25 -2.78
CA PHE A 20 1.93 10.74 -3.45
C PHE A 20 1.59 9.33 -3.95
N ALA A 21 2.12 8.94 -5.10
CA ALA A 21 1.97 7.57 -5.59
C ALA A 21 2.45 6.60 -4.50
N ASP A 22 1.52 5.80 -3.98
CA ASP A 22 1.71 5.04 -2.77
C ASP A 22 1.49 3.56 -3.07
N ILE A 23 2.45 2.74 -2.63
CA ILE A 23 2.27 1.29 -2.55
C ILE A 23 1.72 1.01 -1.16
N SER A 24 0.53 0.46 -1.05
CA SER A 24 0.00 -0.04 0.21
C SER A 24 0.13 -1.57 0.26
N ILE A 25 0.62 -2.10 1.38
CA ILE A 25 0.76 -3.55 1.57
C ILE A 25 -0.10 -3.93 2.78
N ALA A 26 -0.98 -4.91 2.58
CA ALA A 26 -1.76 -5.55 3.62
C ALA A 26 -1.34 -7.02 3.73
N ASP A 27 -0.79 -7.39 4.87
CA ASP A 27 -0.31 -8.74 5.14
C ASP A 27 -1.47 -9.73 5.35
N SER A 28 -1.21 -11.00 5.06
CA SER A 28 -2.16 -12.11 5.15
C SER A 28 -1.41 -13.43 5.42
N ASN A 29 -2.08 -14.43 5.98
CA ASN A 29 -1.43 -15.68 6.39
C ASN A 29 -0.69 -16.43 5.27
N SER A 30 -1.04 -16.21 4.00
CA SER A 30 -0.41 -16.89 2.86
C SER A 30 0.32 -15.95 1.89
N GLY A 31 0.51 -14.68 2.27
CA GLY A 31 1.09 -13.67 1.39
C GLY A 31 0.66 -12.25 1.73
N ALA A 32 0.75 -11.33 0.77
CA ALA A 32 0.20 -9.99 0.94
C ALA A 32 -0.58 -9.48 -0.25
N TRP A 33 -1.52 -8.61 0.07
CA TRP A 33 -2.18 -7.75 -0.90
C TRP A 33 -1.35 -6.49 -1.10
N VAL A 34 -0.87 -6.30 -2.32
CA VAL A 34 -0.17 -5.09 -2.74
C VAL A 34 -1.13 -4.25 -3.55
N THR A 35 -1.36 -3.01 -3.12
CA THR A 35 -2.16 -2.02 -3.85
C THR A 35 -1.22 -0.94 -4.36
N VAL A 36 -1.25 -0.66 -5.65
CA VAL A 36 -0.43 0.35 -6.32
C VAL A 36 -1.35 1.47 -6.77
N SER A 37 -1.03 2.69 -6.35
CA SER A 37 -1.74 3.89 -6.77
C SER A 37 -0.77 4.91 -7.36
N ASP A 38 -1.18 5.58 -8.43
CA ASP A 38 -0.45 6.70 -9.02
C ASP A 38 -1.35 7.92 -9.08
N SER A 39 -0.89 9.04 -8.50
CA SER A 39 -1.65 10.29 -8.40
C SER A 39 -3.10 10.12 -7.90
N GLY A 40 -3.32 9.21 -6.95
CA GLY A 40 -4.61 8.96 -6.32
C GLY A 40 -5.53 8.01 -7.07
N LYS A 41 -5.08 7.47 -8.21
CA LYS A 41 -5.82 6.47 -8.99
C LYS A 41 -5.17 5.09 -8.87
N PRO A 42 -5.96 4.02 -8.83
CA PRO A 42 -5.41 2.66 -8.88
C PRO A 42 -4.63 2.48 -10.19
N SER A 43 -3.40 1.97 -10.09
CA SER A 43 -2.57 1.69 -11.26
C SER A 43 -2.85 0.26 -11.72
N VAL A 44 -3.57 0.13 -12.83
CA VAL A 44 -3.92 -1.15 -13.46
C VAL A 44 -2.71 -1.68 -14.24
N ASN A 45 -2.53 -3.01 -14.29
CA ASN A 45 -1.42 -3.67 -14.97
C ASN A 45 -0.01 -3.25 -14.50
N ALA A 46 0.10 -2.61 -13.34
CA ALA A 46 1.37 -2.34 -12.70
C ALA A 46 2.05 -3.66 -12.36
N THR A 47 3.32 -3.74 -12.73
CA THR A 47 4.17 -4.90 -12.51
C THR A 47 4.75 -4.86 -11.11
N VAL A 48 4.37 -5.81 -10.27
CA VAL A 48 4.86 -5.96 -8.89
C VAL A 48 5.85 -7.13 -8.82
N THR A 49 7.03 -6.86 -8.27
CA THR A 49 8.08 -7.84 -8.04
C THR A 49 8.60 -7.75 -6.61
N VAL A 50 9.18 -8.86 -6.13
CA VAL A 50 9.82 -8.94 -4.81
C VAL A 50 11.33 -8.98 -5.01
N GLU A 51 12.06 -7.96 -4.55
CA GLU A 51 13.50 -7.83 -4.86
C GLU A 51 14.40 -8.59 -3.88
N ASN A 52 14.05 -8.63 -2.59
CA ASN A 52 14.91 -9.19 -1.55
C ASN A 52 14.60 -10.66 -1.21
N GLN A 53 13.82 -11.33 -2.08
CA GLN A 53 13.43 -12.71 -1.86
C GLN A 53 13.69 -13.55 -3.13
N PRO A 54 14.92 -14.08 -3.31
CA PRO A 54 15.37 -14.66 -4.59
C PRO A 54 14.61 -15.93 -5.00
N GLN A 55 13.90 -16.54 -4.05
CA GLN A 55 12.98 -17.67 -4.24
C GLN A 55 11.68 -17.28 -4.94
N ILE A 56 11.27 -16.01 -4.87
CA ILE A 56 10.08 -15.48 -5.54
C ILE A 56 10.56 -14.64 -6.72
N LYS A 57 10.60 -15.26 -7.91
CA LYS A 57 10.95 -14.60 -9.18
C LYS A 57 9.73 -14.27 -10.04
N GLU A 58 8.55 -14.55 -9.52
CA GLU A 58 7.30 -14.32 -10.23
C GLU A 58 7.03 -12.82 -10.37
N ILE A 59 6.39 -12.50 -11.49
CA ILE A 59 6.00 -11.15 -11.84
C ILE A 59 4.48 -11.08 -11.70
N PHE A 60 4.02 -10.22 -10.81
CA PHE A 60 2.60 -10.05 -10.51
C PHE A 60 2.08 -8.80 -11.20
N LYS A 61 0.83 -8.82 -11.67
CA LYS A 61 0.20 -7.65 -12.28
C LYS A 61 -1.02 -7.23 -11.49
N THR A 62 -1.15 -5.93 -11.24
CA THR A 62 -2.34 -5.38 -10.59
C THR A 62 -3.57 -5.49 -11.49
N ASN A 63 -4.70 -5.78 -10.85
CA ASN A 63 -6.01 -5.80 -11.49
C ASN A 63 -6.57 -4.38 -11.73
N GLU A 64 -7.82 -4.30 -12.18
CA GLU A 64 -8.53 -3.03 -12.43
C GLU A 64 -8.63 -2.11 -11.20
N ASN A 65 -8.54 -2.68 -9.99
CA ASN A 65 -8.53 -1.93 -8.74
C ASN A 65 -7.11 -1.55 -8.28
N GLY A 66 -6.10 -1.75 -9.13
CA GLY A 66 -4.70 -1.48 -8.81
C GLY A 66 -4.14 -2.40 -7.73
N ARG A 67 -4.75 -3.57 -7.53
CA ARG A 67 -4.38 -4.51 -6.46
C ARG A 67 -3.92 -5.85 -7.03
N VAL A 68 -2.95 -6.48 -6.38
CA VAL A 68 -2.52 -7.84 -6.67
C VAL A 68 -2.23 -8.60 -5.38
N PHE A 69 -2.47 -9.90 -5.40
CA PHE A 69 -2.05 -10.79 -4.33
C PHE A 69 -0.68 -11.37 -4.67
N VAL A 70 0.28 -11.19 -3.77
CA VAL A 70 1.61 -11.79 -3.86
C VAL A 70 1.65 -12.93 -2.85
N PRO A 71 1.64 -14.20 -3.29
CA PRO A 71 1.80 -15.33 -2.40
C PRO A 71 3.22 -15.32 -1.82
N LEU A 72 3.32 -15.47 -0.50
CA LEU A 72 4.59 -15.51 0.20
C LEU A 72 4.56 -16.72 1.13
N SER A 73 5.48 -17.64 0.93
CA SER A 73 5.70 -18.75 1.84
C SER A 73 6.80 -18.35 2.82
N ILE A 74 6.42 -17.62 3.87
CA ILE A 74 7.34 -17.12 4.88
C ILE A 74 7.10 -17.89 6.17
N ASN A 75 8.11 -18.59 6.66
CA ASN A 75 8.04 -19.37 7.90
C ASN A 75 8.69 -18.64 9.09
N HIS A 76 8.95 -17.33 8.96
CA HIS A 76 9.59 -16.49 9.97
C HIS A 76 9.31 -15.02 9.66
N SER A 77 9.38 -14.16 10.68
CA SER A 77 9.18 -12.73 10.46
C SER A 77 10.33 -12.11 9.66
N THR A 78 10.01 -11.40 8.58
CA THR A 78 10.99 -10.79 7.69
C THR A 78 10.47 -9.52 7.04
N SER A 79 11.39 -8.63 6.65
CA SER A 79 11.06 -7.46 5.85
C SER A 79 11.16 -7.83 4.38
N ILE A 80 10.12 -7.55 3.60
CA ILE A 80 10.04 -7.84 2.17
C ILE A 80 9.98 -6.53 1.41
N LYS A 81 10.84 -6.41 0.39
CA LYS A 81 10.90 -5.26 -0.50
C LYS A 81 10.07 -5.54 -1.75
N TYR A 82 8.97 -4.81 -1.86
CA TYR A 82 8.13 -4.79 -3.04
C TYR A 82 8.57 -3.67 -3.97
N LYS A 83 8.59 -3.97 -5.26
CA LYS A 83 8.81 -2.99 -6.32
C LYS A 83 7.64 -3.05 -7.28
N ALA A 84 7.02 -1.90 -7.51
CA ALA A 84 5.96 -1.75 -8.49
C ALA A 84 6.46 -0.87 -9.65
N VAL A 85 6.22 -1.30 -10.87
CA VAL A 85 6.49 -0.54 -12.09
C VAL A 85 5.16 -0.35 -12.81
N THR A 86 4.70 0.89 -12.89
CA THR A 86 3.48 1.25 -13.61
C THR A 86 3.69 1.15 -15.12
N GLU A 87 2.61 1.13 -15.89
CA GLU A 87 2.67 1.10 -17.36
C GLU A 87 3.40 2.33 -17.94
N ASP A 88 3.27 3.48 -17.28
CA ASP A 88 3.98 4.72 -17.61
C ASP A 88 5.49 4.68 -17.28
N GLY A 89 6.00 3.55 -16.79
CA GLY A 89 7.40 3.35 -16.42
C GLY A 89 7.80 3.96 -15.07
N LYS A 90 6.86 4.55 -14.32
CA LYS A 90 7.15 5.01 -12.96
C LYS A 90 7.39 3.81 -12.05
N THR A 91 8.49 3.88 -11.31
CA THR A 91 8.89 2.84 -10.38
C THR A 91 8.68 3.30 -8.95
N PHE A 92 8.07 2.44 -8.16
CA PHE A 92 7.84 2.62 -6.73
C PHE A 92 8.41 1.43 -5.99
N SER A 93 8.92 1.65 -4.79
CA SER A 93 9.38 0.56 -3.94
C SER A 93 9.02 0.79 -2.48
N ARG A 94 8.60 -0.26 -1.79
CA ARG A 94 8.25 -0.19 -0.38
C ARG A 94 8.63 -1.47 0.35
N PHE A 95 9.10 -1.29 1.58
CA PHE A 95 9.32 -2.39 2.51
C PHE A 95 8.04 -2.62 3.31
N ALA A 96 7.66 -3.88 3.46
CA ALA A 96 6.65 -4.29 4.41
C ALA A 96 7.22 -5.39 5.30
N PHE A 97 6.87 -5.34 6.58
CA PHE A 97 7.22 -6.39 7.52
C PHE A 97 6.11 -7.43 7.52
N HIS A 98 6.50 -8.68 7.40
CA HIS A 98 5.62 -9.83 7.48
C HIS A 98 6.04 -10.67 8.67
N GLY A 99 5.08 -11.19 9.42
CA GLY A 99 5.35 -12.02 10.59
C GLY A 99 4.20 -12.97 10.88
N GLU A 100 4.54 -14.07 11.56
CA GLU A 100 3.55 -14.90 12.26
C GLU A 100 3.12 -14.26 13.59
#